data_AF-A0AAD4VDD4-F1
#
_entry.id   AF-A0AAD4VDD4-F1
#
_cell.length_a   1.000
_cell.length_b   1.000
_cell.length_c   1.000
_cell.angle_alpha   90.00
_cell.angle_beta   90.00
_cell.angle_gamma   90.00
#
_symmetry.space_group_name_H-M   'P 1'
#
loop_
_entity.id
_entity.type
_entity.pdbx_description
1 polymer ?
#
loop_
_entity_poly.entity_id
_entity_poly.type
_entity_poly.pdbx_seq_one_letter_code
_entity_poly.pdbx_strand_id
1 'polypeptide(L)'
;MNYQSTLVASYDPFAVDIPAGPSSLQISQYYRDILLETKSVEIKPIKDRDNPGTILYHSLYIHQIISQEAFSSRPYELKLLQSQLQYNYSDYIDAWYTIFLHQSEDFSHSWFINFDNKFKSPFPYWFLHWWEKHGPVDEILPVAILELIRHYTKKAKFSAVDLFFPKQLLFIARYKVPWILKWSYRVTKDVRIFARQFSIKWWDKFEVERIARYVYNDLPVEPVPQSISPSASVRSSLSVEGKSKAELREIATQLLRQASQMDDDEDNGSPSSSSCHPISVKPKSWYEDSQDPYDAYDLHSD
;
A
#
# COMPACT_ATOMS: atom_id res chain seq x y z
N MET A 1 -3.57 8.89 -22.47
CA MET A 1 -2.52 9.23 -21.49
C MET A 1 -1.85 7.95 -21.04
N ASN A 2 -0.54 7.88 -21.20
CA ASN A 2 0.29 6.70 -21.01
C ASN A 2 0.39 6.32 -19.54
N TYR A 3 0.07 5.07 -19.21
CA TYR A 3 0.32 4.50 -17.88
C TYR A 3 1.80 4.14 -17.79
N GLN A 4 2.57 4.88 -16.99
CA GLN A 4 3.91 4.46 -16.60
C GLN A 4 3.82 3.62 -15.32
N SER A 5 4.12 2.34 -15.46
CA SER A 5 4.39 1.43 -14.33
C SER A 5 5.81 1.70 -13.85
N THR A 6 5.97 2.28 -12.67
CA THR A 6 7.29 2.49 -12.06
C THR A 6 7.86 1.14 -11.63
N LEU A 7 9.06 0.83 -12.13
CA LEU A 7 9.81 -0.39 -11.84
C LEU A 7 10.68 -0.16 -10.60
N VAL A 8 10.43 -0.90 -9.53
CA VAL A 8 11.40 -1.09 -8.44
C VAL A 8 11.86 -2.54 -8.50
N ALA A 9 13.04 -2.77 -9.08
CA ALA A 9 13.69 -4.07 -9.08
C ALA A 9 14.64 -4.14 -7.88
N SER A 10 14.26 -4.87 -6.82
CA SER A 10 15.19 -5.22 -5.75
C SER A 10 15.93 -6.51 -6.13
N TYR A 11 17.25 -6.44 -6.30
CA TYR A 11 18.12 -7.61 -6.42
C TYR A 11 18.09 -8.41 -5.11
N ASP A 12 17.94 -9.73 -5.19
CA ASP A 12 18.06 -10.65 -4.06
C ASP A 12 19.43 -11.33 -4.11
N PRO A 13 20.42 -10.91 -3.30
CA PRO A 13 21.76 -11.48 -3.31
C PRO A 13 21.86 -12.87 -2.66
N PHE A 14 20.75 -13.50 -2.21
CA PHE A 14 20.77 -14.76 -1.48
C PHE A 14 20.23 -15.98 -2.25
N ALA A 15 20.13 -15.91 -3.57
CA ALA A 15 19.89 -17.09 -4.40
C ALA A 15 21.15 -17.97 -4.46
N VAL A 16 21.50 -18.61 -3.34
CA VAL A 16 22.49 -19.69 -3.27
C VAL A 16 21.75 -20.99 -3.52
N ASP A 17 22.23 -21.77 -4.50
CA ASP A 17 21.74 -23.11 -4.80
C ASP A 17 21.71 -23.97 -3.53
N ILE A 18 20.51 -24.34 -3.08
CA ILE A 18 20.31 -25.20 -1.90
C ILE A 18 20.51 -26.66 -2.34
N PRO A 19 21.48 -27.40 -1.77
CA PRO A 19 21.68 -28.82 -2.05
C PRO A 19 20.53 -29.62 -1.45
N ALA A 20 19.94 -30.53 -2.24
CA ALA A 20 18.92 -31.54 -1.90
C ALA A 20 18.26 -31.39 -0.51
N GLY A 21 17.54 -30.27 -0.36
CA GLY A 21 16.84 -29.91 0.87
C GLY A 21 15.46 -30.57 0.98
N PRO A 22 14.75 -30.35 2.09
CA PRO A 22 13.34 -30.71 2.21
C PRO A 22 12.57 -30.21 0.99
N SER A 23 11.52 -30.94 0.58
CA SER A 23 10.65 -30.49 -0.52
C SER A 23 10.20 -29.04 -0.29
N SER A 24 9.93 -28.28 -1.35
CA SER A 24 9.47 -26.89 -1.23
C SER A 24 8.27 -26.73 -0.28
N LEU A 25 7.41 -27.75 -0.21
CA LEU A 25 6.29 -27.85 0.73
C LEU A 25 6.75 -27.97 2.19
N GLN A 26 7.77 -28.79 2.48
CA GLN A 26 8.33 -28.93 3.83
C GLN A 26 9.02 -27.64 4.30
N ILE A 27 9.72 -26.94 3.40
CA ILE A 27 10.35 -25.64 3.72
C ILE A 27 9.27 -24.58 3.98
N SER A 28 8.23 -24.52 3.14
CA SER A 28 7.12 -23.58 3.33
C SER A 28 6.38 -23.84 4.64
N GLN A 29 6.15 -25.11 4.99
CA GLN A 29 5.52 -25.49 6.25
C GLN A 29 6.38 -25.11 7.46
N TYR A 30 7.68 -25.37 7.42
CA TYR A 30 8.62 -25.01 8.50
C TYR A 30 8.55 -23.51 8.84
N TYR A 31 8.68 -22.64 7.84
CA TYR A 31 8.61 -21.20 8.06
C TYR A 31 7.23 -20.72 8.50
N ARG A 32 6.16 -21.34 7.97
CA ARG A 32 4.80 -21.07 8.43
C ARG A 32 4.64 -21.41 9.92
N ASP A 33 5.13 -22.57 10.34
CA ASP A 33 5.05 -23.04 11.73
C ASP A 33 5.77 -22.10 12.69
N ILE A 34 6.94 -21.57 12.30
CA ILE A 34 7.65 -20.55 13.09
C ILE A 34 6.75 -19.34 13.39
N LEU A 35 6.08 -18.77 12.38
CA LEU A 35 5.26 -17.58 12.58
C LEU A 35 3.98 -17.86 13.38
N LEU A 36 3.42 -19.07 13.26
CA LEU A 36 2.25 -19.49 14.02
C LEU A 36 2.60 -19.77 15.48
N GLU A 37 3.71 -20.48 15.75
CA GLU A 37 4.14 -20.82 17.09
C GLU A 37 4.59 -19.60 17.90
N THR A 38 5.28 -18.66 17.23
CA THR A 38 5.62 -17.36 17.80
C THR A 38 4.41 -16.43 17.92
N LYS A 39 3.22 -16.83 17.45
CA LYS A 39 1.99 -16.04 17.44
C LYS A 39 2.15 -14.68 16.76
N SER A 40 3.08 -14.59 15.81
CA SER A 40 3.36 -13.36 15.07
C SER A 40 2.28 -13.04 14.06
N VAL A 41 1.66 -14.08 13.48
CA VAL A 41 0.60 -13.94 12.48
C VAL A 41 -0.53 -14.94 12.69
N GLU A 42 -1.70 -14.60 12.18
CA GLU A 42 -2.77 -15.55 11.87
C GLU A 42 -2.95 -15.60 10.34
N ILE A 43 -2.98 -16.82 9.78
CA ILE A 43 -3.15 -17.03 8.34
C ILE A 43 -4.43 -17.83 8.08
N LYS A 44 -5.41 -17.20 7.45
CA LYS A 44 -6.70 -17.82 7.09
C LYS A 44 -6.78 -18.09 5.59
N PRO A 45 -7.01 -19.34 5.15
CA PRO A 45 -7.34 -19.61 3.76
C PRO A 45 -8.76 -19.12 3.47
N ILE A 46 -8.91 -18.27 2.45
CA ILE A 46 -10.22 -17.89 1.93
C ILE A 46 -10.50 -18.75 0.71
N LYS A 47 -11.62 -19.46 0.77
CA LYS A 47 -12.00 -20.49 -0.18
C LYS A 47 -13.10 -20.01 -1.10
N ASP A 48 -13.14 -20.58 -2.29
CA ASP A 48 -14.25 -20.38 -3.20
C ASP A 48 -15.54 -20.93 -2.55
N ARG A 49 -16.61 -20.13 -2.58
CA ARG A 49 -17.90 -20.48 -1.98
C ARG A 49 -18.54 -21.66 -2.71
N ASP A 50 -18.40 -21.68 -4.02
CA ASP A 50 -19.01 -22.68 -4.89
C ASP A 50 -18.09 -23.92 -5.01
N ASN A 51 -16.79 -23.75 -4.76
CA ASN A 51 -15.82 -24.84 -4.66
C ASN A 51 -14.89 -24.75 -3.42
N PRO A 52 -15.32 -25.23 -2.24
CA PRO A 52 -14.55 -25.13 -0.99
C PRO A 52 -13.19 -25.85 -0.97
N GLY A 53 -12.88 -26.65 -2.00
CA GLY A 53 -11.55 -27.24 -2.21
C GLY A 53 -10.54 -26.23 -2.74
N THR A 54 -10.99 -25.17 -3.41
CA THR A 54 -10.14 -24.14 -4.00
C THR A 54 -9.89 -23.01 -3.01
N ILE A 55 -8.62 -22.71 -2.76
CA ILE A 55 -8.21 -21.52 -2.00
C ILE A 55 -8.01 -20.39 -3.01
N LEU A 56 -8.77 -19.30 -2.85
CA LEU A 56 -8.66 -18.10 -3.68
C LEU A 56 -7.46 -17.25 -3.26
N TYR A 57 -7.35 -17.00 -1.95
CA TYR A 57 -6.27 -16.21 -1.38
C TYR A 57 -6.09 -16.54 0.10
N HIS A 58 -5.02 -16.03 0.69
CA HIS A 58 -4.80 -16.11 2.13
C HIS A 58 -4.95 -14.72 2.77
N SER A 59 -5.69 -14.63 3.87
CA SER A 59 -5.63 -13.46 4.75
C SER A 59 -4.51 -13.66 5.77
N LEU A 60 -3.64 -12.66 5.92
CA LEU A 60 -2.59 -12.61 6.91
C LEU A 60 -2.84 -11.44 7.86
N TYR A 61 -3.04 -11.75 9.13
CA TYR A 61 -3.19 -10.77 10.21
C TYR A 61 -1.92 -10.74 11.04
N ILE A 62 -1.24 -9.59 11.09
CA ILE A 62 -0.02 -9.38 11.86
C ILE A 62 -0.38 -9.05 13.30
N HIS A 63 -0.09 -9.96 14.24
CA HIS A 63 -0.33 -9.78 15.67
C HIS A 63 0.86 -9.15 16.38
N GLN A 64 2.07 -9.55 16.02
CA GLN A 64 3.31 -9.00 16.57
C GLN A 64 4.50 -9.21 15.64
N ILE A 65 5.52 -8.39 15.83
CA ILE A 65 6.82 -8.54 15.18
C ILE A 65 7.86 -8.53 16.29
N ILE A 66 8.51 -9.67 16.50
CA ILE A 66 9.44 -9.88 17.60
C ILE A 66 10.80 -9.28 17.24
N SER A 67 11.39 -8.49 18.13
CA SER A 67 12.78 -8.01 18.01
C SER A 67 13.76 -9.07 18.50
N GLN A 68 15.06 -8.91 18.19
CA GLN A 68 16.09 -9.87 18.63
C GLN A 68 16.08 -10.00 20.15
N GLU A 69 16.00 -8.87 20.85
CA GLU A 69 16.05 -8.78 22.31
C GLU A 69 14.85 -9.44 22.97
N ALA A 70 13.67 -9.33 22.34
CA ALA A 70 12.45 -9.99 22.79
C ALA A 70 12.43 -11.48 22.42
N PHE A 71 13.12 -11.88 21.34
CA PHE A 71 13.19 -13.26 20.91
C PHE A 71 14.10 -14.10 21.80
N SER A 72 15.34 -13.64 22.01
CA SER A 72 16.34 -14.34 22.81
C SER A 72 17.44 -13.39 23.29
N SER A 73 18.03 -13.72 24.44
CA SER A 73 19.21 -13.01 24.95
C SER A 73 20.47 -13.26 24.12
N ARG A 74 20.49 -14.36 23.34
CA ARG A 74 21.63 -14.76 22.49
C ARG A 74 21.17 -14.93 21.03
N PRO A 75 21.87 -14.34 20.05
CA PRO A 75 21.47 -14.39 18.63
C PRO A 75 21.32 -15.80 18.04
N TYR A 76 22.13 -16.74 18.51
CA TYR A 76 22.17 -18.12 18.00
C TYR A 76 21.39 -19.12 18.87
N GLU A 77 20.55 -18.62 19.78
CA GLU A 77 19.72 -19.48 20.62
C GLU A 77 18.67 -20.18 19.76
N LEU A 78 18.65 -21.51 19.84
CA LEU A 78 17.72 -22.36 19.11
C LEU A 78 16.48 -22.61 19.96
N LYS A 79 15.31 -22.39 19.37
CA LYS A 79 14.00 -22.78 19.90
C LYS A 79 13.53 -24.02 19.17
N LEU A 80 12.69 -24.80 19.83
CA LEU A 80 12.15 -26.06 19.31
C LEU A 80 10.70 -25.86 18.91
N LEU A 81 10.36 -26.16 17.66
CA LEU A 81 8.98 -26.24 17.19
C LEU A 81 8.31 -27.51 17.72
N GLN A 82 6.98 -27.54 17.68
CA GLN A 82 6.21 -28.75 17.95
C GLN A 82 6.62 -29.94 17.08
N SER A 83 7.02 -29.67 15.83
CA SER A 83 7.53 -30.66 14.87
C SER A 83 8.92 -31.20 15.19
N GLN A 84 9.52 -30.80 16.33
CA GLN A 84 10.89 -31.12 16.77
C GLN A 84 12.00 -30.51 15.91
N LEU A 85 11.65 -29.65 14.96
CA LEU A 85 12.62 -28.85 14.22
C LEU A 85 13.09 -27.67 15.07
N GLN A 86 14.35 -27.31 14.92
CA GLN A 86 14.94 -26.17 15.63
C GLN A 86 14.98 -24.95 14.72
N TYR A 87 14.81 -23.77 15.30
CA TYR A 87 14.89 -22.49 14.60
C TYR A 87 15.52 -21.41 15.50
N ASN A 88 16.25 -20.48 14.90
CA ASN A 88 16.77 -19.29 15.57
C ASN A 88 16.05 -18.01 15.11
N TYR A 89 16.57 -16.85 15.52
CA TYR A 89 15.97 -15.58 15.15
C TYR A 89 16.14 -15.22 13.66
N SER A 90 17.21 -15.69 13.00
CA SER A 90 17.37 -15.55 11.55
C SER A 90 16.29 -16.31 10.81
N ASP A 91 16.02 -17.57 11.22
CA ASP A 91 14.93 -18.36 10.65
C ASP A 91 13.56 -17.67 10.83
N TYR A 92 13.35 -17.02 11.98
CA TYR A 92 12.15 -16.20 12.23
C TYR A 92 12.04 -15.02 11.25
N ILE A 93 13.13 -14.32 10.95
CA ILE A 93 13.13 -13.24 9.94
C ILE A 93 12.86 -13.81 8.55
N ASP A 94 13.54 -14.89 8.17
CA ASP A 94 13.37 -15.55 6.87
C ASP A 94 11.95 -16.08 6.67
N ALA A 95 11.28 -16.46 7.76
CA ALA A 95 9.90 -16.87 7.73
C ALA A 95 8.98 -15.77 7.17
N TRP A 96 9.20 -14.51 7.56
CA TRP A 96 8.41 -13.37 7.07
C TRP A 96 8.49 -13.16 5.56
N TYR A 97 9.61 -13.51 4.94
CA TYR A 97 9.78 -13.43 3.49
C TYR A 97 9.25 -14.68 2.80
N THR A 98 9.52 -15.85 3.38
CA THR A 98 9.25 -17.14 2.74
C THR A 98 7.77 -17.46 2.66
N ILE A 99 6.96 -17.04 3.64
CA ILE A 99 5.52 -17.30 3.58
C ILE A 99 4.85 -16.73 2.33
N PHE A 100 5.29 -15.58 1.82
CA PHE A 100 4.72 -14.96 0.63
C PHE A 100 5.08 -15.67 -0.67
N LEU A 101 5.96 -16.67 -0.63
CA LEU A 101 6.31 -17.49 -1.78
C LEU A 101 5.27 -18.58 -2.07
N HIS A 102 4.27 -18.78 -1.20
CA HIS A 102 3.13 -19.62 -1.52
C HIS A 102 2.47 -19.14 -2.81
N GLN A 103 2.03 -20.10 -3.64
CA GLN A 103 1.46 -19.83 -4.94
C GLN A 103 0.55 -20.99 -5.36
N SER A 104 -0.51 -20.66 -6.09
CA SER A 104 -1.39 -21.64 -6.73
C SER A 104 -0.81 -22.09 -8.07
N GLU A 105 -1.26 -23.24 -8.58
CA GLU A 105 -0.72 -23.81 -9.83
C GLU A 105 -0.91 -22.87 -11.04
N ASP A 106 -1.96 -22.05 -11.03
CA ASP A 106 -2.31 -21.08 -12.06
C ASP A 106 -1.69 -19.69 -11.83
N PHE A 107 -0.84 -19.53 -10.81
CA PHE A 107 -0.24 -18.25 -10.42
C PHE A 107 -1.26 -17.14 -10.09
N SER A 108 -2.47 -17.50 -9.68
CA SER A 108 -3.52 -16.54 -9.30
C SER A 108 -3.44 -16.10 -7.84
N HIS A 109 -2.79 -16.88 -6.97
CA HIS A 109 -2.76 -16.66 -5.52
C HIS A 109 -2.35 -15.24 -5.15
N SER A 110 -3.04 -14.73 -4.13
CA SER A 110 -2.76 -13.43 -3.52
C SER A 110 -2.87 -13.49 -2.01
N TRP A 111 -2.36 -12.45 -1.36
CA TRP A 111 -2.35 -12.26 0.08
C TRP A 111 -3.11 -10.98 0.41
N PHE A 112 -4.13 -11.10 1.25
CA PHE A 112 -4.74 -9.96 1.91
C PHE A 112 -4.01 -9.73 3.24
N ILE A 113 -3.30 -8.62 3.38
CA ILE A 113 -2.45 -8.35 4.54
C ILE A 113 -3.07 -7.26 5.38
N ASN A 114 -3.13 -7.46 6.70
CA ASN A 114 -3.56 -6.46 7.65
C ASN A 114 -2.79 -6.57 8.98
N PHE A 115 -2.68 -5.46 9.69
CA PHE A 115 -2.32 -5.50 11.11
C PHE A 115 -3.54 -5.85 11.93
N ASP A 116 -3.38 -6.71 12.93
CA ASP A 116 -4.47 -7.04 13.85
C ASP A 116 -4.87 -5.83 14.69
N ASN A 117 -6.15 -5.77 15.09
CA ASN A 117 -6.70 -4.70 15.90
C ASN A 117 -5.96 -4.52 17.23
N LYS A 118 -5.37 -5.60 17.77
CA LYS A 118 -4.61 -5.59 19.02
C LYS A 118 -3.11 -5.41 18.82
N PHE A 119 -2.62 -5.27 17.58
CA PHE A 119 -1.21 -5.06 17.29
C PHE A 119 -0.71 -3.76 17.96
N LYS A 120 0.33 -3.91 18.79
CA LYS A 120 1.00 -2.83 19.55
C LYS A 120 2.53 -2.97 19.55
N SER A 121 3.09 -3.95 18.85
CA SER A 121 4.53 -4.23 18.88
C SER A 121 5.33 -3.11 18.21
N PRO A 122 6.48 -2.73 18.77
CA PRO A 122 7.42 -1.88 18.05
C PRO A 122 7.99 -2.63 16.84
N PHE A 123 8.44 -1.87 15.84
CA PHE A 123 9.07 -2.45 14.66
C PHE A 123 10.57 -2.65 14.89
N PRO A 124 11.12 -3.85 14.63
CA PRO A 124 12.56 -4.03 14.52
C PRO A 124 13.07 -3.47 13.18
N TYR A 125 14.35 -3.04 13.13
CA TYR A 125 14.92 -2.40 11.94
C TYR A 125 14.85 -3.26 10.66
N TRP A 126 15.02 -4.58 10.77
CA TRP A 126 14.93 -5.47 9.60
C TRP A 126 13.55 -5.42 8.94
N PHE A 127 12.50 -5.06 9.69
CA PHE A 127 11.14 -4.95 9.16
C PHE A 127 11.00 -3.81 8.16
N LEU A 128 11.91 -2.82 8.17
CA LEU A 128 11.95 -1.79 7.15
C LEU A 128 12.20 -2.39 5.75
N HIS A 129 13.16 -3.32 5.64
CA HIS A 129 13.46 -3.99 4.38
C HIS A 129 12.31 -4.89 3.91
N TRP A 130 11.63 -5.53 4.86
CA TRP A 130 10.42 -6.29 4.55
C TRP A 130 9.31 -5.37 4.03
N TRP A 131 9.12 -4.22 4.68
CA TRP A 131 8.13 -3.21 4.28
C TRP A 131 8.40 -2.64 2.89
N GLU A 132 9.66 -2.34 2.56
CA GLU A 132 10.03 -1.84 1.23
C GLU A 132 9.69 -2.82 0.10
N LYS A 133 9.71 -4.13 0.38
CA LYS A 133 9.38 -5.17 -0.60
C LYS A 133 7.89 -5.51 -0.66
N HIS A 134 7.19 -5.46 0.47
CA HIS A 134 5.86 -6.06 0.62
C HIS A 134 4.76 -5.10 1.08
N GLY A 135 5.13 -3.93 1.61
CA GLY A 135 4.21 -2.87 2.01
C GLY A 135 3.69 -2.07 0.82
N PRO A 136 2.56 -1.37 0.94
CA PRO A 136 2.00 -0.54 -0.11
C PRO A 136 2.90 0.66 -0.45
N VAL A 137 2.85 1.07 -1.71
CA VAL A 137 3.51 2.28 -2.22
C VAL A 137 2.49 3.41 -2.39
N ASP A 138 2.93 4.66 -2.37
CA ASP A 138 2.01 5.81 -2.40
C ASP A 138 1.14 5.83 -3.67
N GLU A 139 1.64 5.32 -4.80
CA GLU A 139 0.94 5.35 -6.09
C GLU A 139 -0.34 4.51 -6.12
N ILE A 140 -0.46 3.51 -5.25
CA ILE A 140 -1.65 2.65 -5.19
C ILE A 140 -2.68 3.15 -4.18
N LEU A 141 -2.29 4.04 -3.26
CA LEU A 141 -3.17 4.49 -2.20
C LEU A 141 -4.15 5.57 -2.71
N PRO A 142 -5.43 5.54 -2.30
CA PRO A 142 -6.37 6.61 -2.61
C PRO A 142 -5.86 7.97 -2.10
N VAL A 143 -6.15 9.03 -2.85
CA VAL A 143 -5.75 10.40 -2.49
C VAL A 143 -6.20 10.76 -1.07
N ALA A 144 -7.41 10.37 -0.68
CA ALA A 144 -7.94 10.58 0.66
C ALA A 144 -7.08 9.91 1.75
N ILE A 145 -6.57 8.69 1.52
CA ILE A 145 -5.66 8.02 2.45
C ILE A 145 -4.32 8.76 2.53
N LEU A 146 -3.78 9.22 1.40
CA LEU A 146 -2.54 10.01 1.38
C LEU A 146 -2.71 11.33 2.16
N GLU A 147 -3.87 11.98 2.08
CA GLU A 147 -4.17 13.18 2.87
C GLU A 147 -4.25 12.88 4.37
N LEU A 148 -4.86 11.76 4.76
CA LEU A 148 -4.86 11.32 6.17
C LEU A 148 -3.45 11.02 6.67
N ILE A 149 -2.58 10.39 5.86
CA ILE A 149 -1.18 10.15 6.20
C ILE A 149 -0.43 11.48 6.38
N ARG A 150 -0.66 12.47 5.50
CA ARG A 150 -0.06 13.80 5.63
C ARG A 150 -0.51 14.50 6.91
N HIS A 151 -1.81 14.43 7.24
CA HIS A 151 -2.35 14.99 8.48
C HIS A 151 -1.74 14.30 9.71
N TYR A 152 -1.73 12.97 9.72
CA TYR A 152 -1.09 12.15 10.74
C TYR A 152 0.38 12.55 10.94
N THR A 153 1.15 12.67 9.85
CA THR A 153 2.57 13.05 9.89
C THR A 153 2.79 14.43 10.51
N LYS A 154 1.88 15.39 10.28
CA LYS A 154 1.99 16.74 10.82
C LYS A 154 1.58 16.85 12.28
N LYS A 155 0.60 16.06 12.72
CA LYS A 155 -0.06 16.22 14.02
C LYS A 155 0.34 15.18 15.07
N ALA A 156 0.72 13.98 14.64
CA ALA A 156 1.13 12.93 15.56
C ALA A 156 2.48 13.25 16.19
N LYS A 157 2.66 12.79 17.43
CA LYS A 157 3.96 12.80 18.12
C LYS A 157 4.67 11.49 17.84
N PHE A 158 5.93 11.57 17.45
CA PHE A 158 6.76 10.42 17.15
C PHE A 158 7.87 10.31 18.19
N SER A 159 8.11 9.09 18.69
CA SER A 159 9.30 8.79 19.47
C SER A 159 10.55 8.85 18.59
N ALA A 160 11.74 8.88 19.20
CA ALA A 160 12.99 8.83 18.45
C ALA A 160 13.09 7.58 17.56
N VAL A 161 12.53 6.46 18.00
CA VAL A 161 12.49 5.20 17.23
C VAL A 161 11.54 5.31 16.04
N ASP A 162 10.37 5.90 16.22
CA ASP A 162 9.38 6.09 15.14
C ASP A 162 9.92 6.96 13.99
N LEU A 163 10.92 7.79 14.23
CA LEU A 163 11.54 8.62 13.19
C LEU A 163 12.31 7.81 12.15
N PHE A 164 12.73 6.58 12.47
CA PHE A 164 13.42 5.70 11.53
C PHE A 164 12.48 4.98 10.56
N PHE A 165 11.17 4.98 10.83
CA PHE A 165 10.19 4.25 10.03
C PHE A 165 9.38 5.20 9.12
N PRO A 166 9.01 4.74 7.90
CA PRO A 166 8.10 5.47 7.03
C PRO A 166 6.79 5.82 7.75
N LYS A 167 6.34 7.07 7.61
CA LYS A 167 5.09 7.52 8.25
C LYS A 167 3.87 6.78 7.73
N GLN A 168 3.95 6.34 6.48
CA GLN A 168 2.97 5.45 5.86
C GLN A 168 2.86 4.10 6.60
N LEU A 169 3.99 3.43 6.92
CA LEU A 169 3.99 2.21 7.75
C LEU A 169 3.34 2.44 9.11
N LEU A 170 3.76 3.48 9.82
CA LEU A 170 3.23 3.80 11.15
C LEU A 170 1.73 4.09 11.11
N PHE A 171 1.28 4.83 10.11
CA PHE A 171 -0.14 5.12 9.88
C PHE A 171 -0.92 3.84 9.62
N ILE A 172 -0.46 3.02 8.67
CA ILE A 172 -1.13 1.78 8.27
C ILE A 172 -1.24 0.81 9.44
N ALA A 173 -0.17 0.65 10.22
CA ALA A 173 -0.17 -0.21 11.39
C ALA A 173 -1.04 0.31 12.54
N ARG A 174 -1.12 1.64 12.71
CA ARG A 174 -1.97 2.26 13.72
C ARG A 174 -3.45 2.11 13.38
N TYR A 175 -3.82 2.42 12.13
CA TYR A 175 -5.21 2.47 11.68
C TYR A 175 -5.68 1.20 10.96
N LYS A 176 -4.88 0.14 10.96
CA LYS A 176 -5.22 -1.21 10.46
C LYS A 176 -5.70 -1.18 9.02
N VAL A 177 -4.94 -0.46 8.19
CA VAL A 177 -5.24 -0.31 6.76
C VAL A 177 -4.70 -1.54 6.03
N PRO A 178 -5.54 -2.37 5.41
CA PRO A 178 -5.09 -3.56 4.73
C PRO A 178 -4.63 -3.25 3.30
N TRP A 179 -3.89 -4.18 2.72
CA TRP A 179 -3.50 -4.13 1.32
C TRP A 179 -3.40 -5.55 0.73
N ILE A 180 -3.34 -5.65 -0.58
CA ILE A 180 -3.23 -6.92 -1.29
C ILE A 180 -1.84 -7.04 -1.89
N LEU A 181 -1.18 -8.19 -1.66
CA LEU A 181 0.10 -8.55 -2.23
C LEU A 181 -0.08 -9.77 -3.13
N LYS A 182 0.55 -9.74 -4.30
CA LYS A 182 0.68 -10.89 -5.20
C LYS A 182 2.10 -10.94 -5.73
N TRP A 183 2.57 -12.10 -6.16
CA TRP A 183 3.81 -12.20 -6.91
C TRP A 183 3.64 -13.05 -8.17
N SER A 184 4.44 -12.75 -9.19
CA SER A 184 4.53 -13.54 -10.42
C SER A 184 5.98 -13.58 -10.90
N TYR A 185 6.29 -14.48 -11.84
CA TYR A 185 7.57 -14.43 -12.52
C TYR A 185 7.55 -13.39 -13.65
N ARG A 186 8.62 -12.61 -13.75
CA ARG A 186 8.90 -11.77 -14.91
C ARG A 186 10.16 -12.27 -15.59
N VAL A 187 10.06 -12.41 -16.91
CA VAL A 187 11.20 -12.65 -17.80
C VAL A 187 11.69 -11.30 -18.31
N THR A 188 12.92 -10.94 -18.00
CA THR A 188 13.55 -9.76 -18.61
C THR A 188 14.07 -10.11 -20.00
N LYS A 189 13.79 -9.24 -20.98
CA LYS A 189 14.08 -9.47 -22.41
C LYS A 189 15.58 -9.66 -22.68
N ASP A 190 16.42 -9.12 -21.80
CA ASP A 190 17.84 -8.93 -22.10
C ASP A 190 18.73 -9.97 -21.43
N VAL A 191 18.24 -10.73 -20.45
CA VAL A 191 19.09 -11.63 -19.62
C VAL A 191 18.50 -13.03 -19.39
N ARG A 192 17.30 -13.36 -19.90
CA ARG A 192 16.59 -14.62 -19.56
C ARG A 192 16.56 -14.90 -18.04
N ILE A 193 16.55 -13.84 -17.21
CA ILE A 193 16.44 -13.98 -15.77
C ILE A 193 14.95 -14.15 -15.44
N PHE A 194 14.64 -15.24 -14.74
CA PHE A 194 13.37 -15.39 -14.04
C PHE A 194 13.49 -14.69 -12.70
N ALA A 195 12.94 -13.47 -12.62
CA ALA A 195 12.86 -12.75 -11.37
C ALA A 195 11.43 -12.86 -10.81
N ARG A 196 11.31 -13.00 -9.48
CA ARG A 196 10.03 -12.79 -8.82
C ARG A 196 9.74 -11.30 -8.79
N GLN A 197 8.56 -10.93 -9.25
CA GLN A 197 8.05 -9.58 -9.17
C GLN A 197 6.86 -9.58 -8.21
N PHE A 198 6.97 -8.80 -7.14
CA PHE A 198 5.85 -8.50 -6.26
C PHE A 198 5.03 -7.37 -6.86
N SER A 199 3.71 -7.51 -6.77
CA SER A 199 2.72 -6.52 -7.17
C SER A 199 1.83 -6.25 -5.97
N ILE A 200 1.63 -4.98 -5.67
CA ILE A 200 0.81 -4.56 -4.54
C ILE A 200 -0.40 -3.83 -5.09
N LYS A 201 -1.57 -4.08 -4.51
CA LYS A 201 -2.82 -3.44 -4.88
C LYS A 201 -3.53 -2.92 -3.63
N TRP A 202 -4.16 -1.75 -3.76
CA TRP A 202 -5.11 -1.26 -2.78
C TRP A 202 -6.35 -2.16 -2.70
N TRP A 203 -6.92 -2.26 -1.49
CA TRP A 203 -8.19 -2.94 -1.29
C TRP A 203 -9.36 -1.97 -1.51
N ASP A 204 -9.94 -1.99 -2.70
CA ASP A 204 -10.94 -1.00 -3.16
C ASP A 204 -12.22 -0.94 -2.30
N LYS A 205 -12.53 -1.99 -1.54
CA LYS A 205 -13.70 -2.06 -0.65
C LYS A 205 -13.43 -1.50 0.75
N PHE A 206 -12.23 -0.98 1.00
CA PHE A 206 -11.87 -0.42 2.29
C PHE A 206 -12.64 0.87 2.59
N GLU A 207 -13.27 0.93 3.76
CA GLU A 207 -14.04 2.09 4.22
C GLU A 207 -13.13 3.26 4.63
N VAL A 208 -12.76 4.11 3.68
CA VAL A 208 -11.88 5.28 3.91
C VAL A 208 -12.50 6.25 4.92
N GLU A 209 -13.81 6.48 4.86
CA GLU A 209 -14.55 7.39 5.74
C GLU A 209 -14.50 6.95 7.20
N ARG A 210 -14.49 5.65 7.44
CA ARG A 210 -14.35 5.09 8.79
C ARG A 210 -12.98 5.42 9.37
N ILE A 211 -11.91 5.29 8.60
CA ILE A 211 -10.56 5.66 9.05
C ILE A 211 -10.42 7.16 9.22
N ALA A 212 -10.98 7.96 8.31
CA ALA A 212 -10.98 9.41 8.45
C ALA A 212 -11.57 9.85 9.80
N ARG A 213 -12.70 9.26 10.22
CA ARG A 213 -13.29 9.50 11.54
C ARG A 213 -12.33 9.17 12.67
N TYR A 214 -11.67 8.01 12.65
CA TYR A 214 -10.70 7.67 13.69
C TYR A 214 -9.50 8.63 13.71
N VAL A 215 -8.95 8.97 12.54
CA VAL A 215 -7.81 9.87 12.43
C VAL A 215 -8.12 11.25 12.98
N TYR A 216 -9.27 11.84 12.62
CA TYR A 216 -9.65 13.16 13.11
C TYR A 216 -10.09 13.18 14.58
N ASN A 217 -10.61 12.06 15.09
CA ASN A 217 -10.88 11.92 16.53
C ASN A 217 -9.58 11.82 17.33
N ASP A 218 -8.60 11.04 16.85
CA ASP A 218 -7.29 10.87 17.48
C ASP A 218 -6.45 12.15 17.38
N LEU A 219 -6.54 12.87 16.25
CA LEU A 219 -5.74 14.03 15.90
C LEU A 219 -6.65 15.16 15.40
N PRO A 220 -7.32 15.88 16.31
CA PRO A 220 -8.26 16.94 15.94
C PRO A 220 -7.60 18.01 15.06
N VAL A 221 -8.35 18.47 14.06
CA VAL A 221 -8.00 19.67 13.31
C VAL A 221 -8.27 20.86 14.23
N GLU A 222 -7.27 21.70 14.48
CA GLU A 222 -7.53 22.93 15.21
C GLU A 222 -8.46 23.82 14.40
N PRO A 223 -9.47 24.45 15.02
CA PRO A 223 -10.31 25.40 14.33
C PRO A 223 -9.41 26.51 13.79
N VAL A 224 -9.46 26.72 12.47
CA VAL A 224 -8.82 27.87 11.84
C VAL A 224 -9.35 29.11 12.56
N PRO A 225 -8.49 29.97 13.15
CA PRO A 225 -8.96 31.21 13.73
C PRO A 225 -9.68 32.00 12.63
N GLN A 226 -11.00 32.17 12.75
CA GLN A 226 -11.72 33.14 11.97
C GLN A 226 -11.35 34.53 12.52
N SER A 227 -10.20 35.04 12.08
CA SER A 227 -9.88 36.45 12.19
C SER A 227 -9.62 36.98 10.78
N ILE A 228 -10.52 37.85 10.32
CA ILE A 228 -10.24 39.13 9.67
C ILE A 228 -11.60 39.84 9.53
N SER A 229 -11.83 40.84 10.39
CA SER A 229 -12.71 41.96 10.09
C SER A 229 -12.07 42.83 8.99
N PRO A 230 -12.84 43.44 8.08
CA PRO A 230 -12.30 44.02 6.86
C PRO A 230 -11.64 45.37 7.12
N SER A 231 -10.33 45.45 6.89
CA SER A 231 -9.65 46.73 6.64
C SER A 231 -8.80 46.61 5.38
N ALA A 232 -9.08 47.51 4.45
CA ALA A 232 -8.59 47.62 3.08
C ALA A 232 -7.09 47.34 2.86
N SER A 233 -6.77 46.52 1.85
CA SER A 233 -6.13 46.99 0.61
C SER A 233 -6.06 45.87 -0.43
N VAL A 234 -6.12 46.28 -1.69
CA VAL A 234 -6.47 45.53 -2.90
C VAL A 234 -5.37 44.55 -3.35
N ARG A 235 -5.73 43.29 -3.57
CA ARG A 235 -5.25 42.51 -4.74
C ARG A 235 -6.33 41.51 -5.16
N SER A 236 -6.67 41.58 -6.45
CA SER A 236 -7.82 41.01 -7.13
C SER A 236 -7.94 39.48 -7.06
N SER A 237 -9.02 38.99 -6.44
CA SER A 237 -9.66 37.72 -6.80
C SER A 237 -11.13 38.01 -7.14
N LEU A 238 -11.50 37.84 -8.40
CA LEU A 238 -12.87 38.06 -8.86
C LEU A 238 -13.72 36.85 -8.47
N SER A 239 -14.40 36.94 -7.31
CA SER A 239 -15.56 36.08 -7.05
C SER A 239 -16.76 36.57 -7.88
N VAL A 240 -17.50 35.61 -8.43
CA VAL A 240 -18.64 35.83 -9.35
C VAL A 240 -19.98 35.54 -8.65
N GLU A 241 -19.97 35.00 -7.43
CA GLU A 241 -21.20 34.75 -6.68
C GLU A 241 -21.92 36.07 -6.32
N GLY A 242 -23.19 36.19 -6.70
CA GLY A 242 -24.10 37.26 -6.25
C GLY A 242 -24.17 38.54 -7.10
N LYS A 243 -23.44 38.62 -8.23
CA LYS A 243 -23.42 39.83 -9.07
C LYS A 243 -24.63 39.92 -10.02
N SER A 244 -25.12 41.14 -10.22
CA SER A 244 -26.20 41.42 -11.16
C SER A 244 -25.75 41.26 -12.62
N LYS A 245 -26.70 41.01 -13.52
CA LYS A 245 -26.44 40.84 -14.97
C LYS A 245 -25.74 42.05 -15.60
N ALA A 246 -25.93 43.25 -15.07
CA ALA A 246 -25.26 44.47 -15.54
C ALA A 246 -23.77 44.48 -15.16
N GLU A 247 -23.45 44.11 -13.91
CA GLU A 247 -22.07 44.07 -13.41
C GLU A 247 -21.25 42.98 -14.10
N LEU A 248 -21.85 41.83 -14.40
CA LEU A 248 -21.19 40.77 -15.16
C LEU A 248 -20.84 41.20 -16.59
N ARG A 249 -21.70 42.00 -17.21
CA ARG A 249 -21.43 42.57 -18.54
C ARG A 249 -20.26 43.54 -18.49
N GLU A 250 -20.24 44.39 -17.47
CA GLU A 250 -19.17 45.38 -17.31
C GLU A 250 -17.80 44.73 -17.11
N ILE A 251 -17.73 43.68 -16.26
CA ILE A 251 -16.53 42.87 -16.05
C ILE A 251 -16.06 42.22 -17.37
N ALA A 252 -16.99 41.65 -18.15
CA ALA A 252 -16.66 41.04 -19.43
C ALA A 252 -16.08 42.06 -20.43
N THR A 253 -16.64 43.27 -20.50
CA THR A 253 -16.09 44.36 -21.34
C THR A 253 -14.69 44.79 -20.89
N GLN A 254 -14.42 44.86 -19.59
CA GLN A 254 -13.10 45.21 -19.08
C GLN A 254 -12.05 44.15 -19.43
N LEU A 255 -12.37 42.86 -19.29
CA LEU A 255 -11.49 41.76 -19.66
C LEU A 255 -11.21 41.74 -21.16
N LEU A 256 -12.23 41.97 -22.00
CA LEU A 256 -12.07 42.04 -23.45
C LEU A 256 -11.13 43.19 -23.85
N ARG A 257 -11.23 44.33 -23.15
CA ARG A 257 -10.35 45.49 -23.38
C ARG A 257 -8.91 45.24 -22.95
N GLN A 258 -8.68 44.43 -21.90
CA GLN A 258 -7.35 44.01 -21.48
C GLN A 258 -6.73 42.99 -22.43
N ALA A 259 -7.51 42.02 -22.91
CA ALA A 259 -7.05 41.04 -23.89
C ALA A 259 -6.68 41.69 -25.23
N SER A 260 -7.38 42.77 -25.61
CA SER A 260 -7.08 43.56 -26.82
C SER A 260 -5.77 44.37 -26.73
N GLN A 261 -5.11 44.41 -25.57
CA GLN A 261 -3.85 45.13 -25.34
C GLN A 261 -2.65 44.19 -25.22
N MET A 262 -2.80 42.91 -25.57
CA MET A 262 -1.75 41.91 -25.54
C MET A 262 -1.71 41.14 -26.86
N ASP A 263 -0.87 41.58 -27.79
CA ASP A 263 -0.25 40.87 -28.95
C ASP A 263 0.89 41.83 -29.39
N ASP A 264 2.15 41.46 -29.69
CA ASP A 264 2.76 40.28 -30.33
C ASP A 264 4.17 40.00 -29.76
N ASP A 265 4.64 38.76 -29.89
CA ASP A 265 5.97 38.47 -30.48
C ASP A 265 5.97 36.99 -30.95
N GLU A 266 5.94 36.80 -32.27
CA GLU A 266 6.15 35.54 -32.98
C GLU A 266 7.65 35.14 -32.98
N ASP A 267 7.96 33.84 -32.88
CA ASP A 267 8.85 33.21 -33.86
C ASP A 267 8.53 31.71 -34.02
N ASN A 268 8.89 31.20 -35.19
CA ASN A 268 8.18 30.26 -36.04
C ASN A 268 8.92 28.91 -36.16
N GLY A 269 8.18 27.82 -36.41
CA GLY A 269 8.77 26.53 -36.80
C GLY A 269 7.85 25.31 -36.67
N SER A 270 7.00 25.07 -37.68
CA SER A 270 6.17 23.86 -37.90
C SER A 270 6.86 22.85 -38.85
N PRO A 271 6.24 21.70 -39.25
CA PRO A 271 5.67 20.60 -38.49
C PRO A 271 6.09 19.21 -39.04
N SER A 272 5.70 18.10 -38.40
CA SER A 272 5.50 16.81 -39.12
C SER A 272 4.48 15.92 -38.43
N SER A 273 3.41 15.62 -39.18
CA SER A 273 2.28 14.77 -38.86
C SER A 273 2.57 13.28 -39.13
N SER A 274 2.02 12.38 -38.31
CA SER A 274 1.43 11.15 -38.85
C SER A 274 0.32 10.64 -37.94
N SER A 275 -0.82 10.32 -38.56
CA SER A 275 -2.04 9.82 -37.96
C SER A 275 -2.10 8.29 -38.10
N CYS A 276 -2.55 7.59 -37.06
CA CYS A 276 -3.33 6.35 -37.20
C CYS A 276 -4.11 5.98 -35.92
N HIS A 277 -5.39 5.67 -36.10
CA HIS A 277 -6.30 4.97 -35.18
C HIS A 277 -6.98 3.85 -36.00
N PRO A 278 -7.68 2.86 -35.40
CA PRO A 278 -7.56 2.25 -34.07
C PRO A 278 -7.54 0.70 -34.11
N ILE A 279 -7.08 0.02 -33.05
CA ILE A 279 -7.54 -1.33 -32.73
C ILE A 279 -8.04 -1.32 -31.29
N SER A 280 -9.35 -1.51 -31.14
CA SER A 280 -10.03 -1.66 -29.85
C SER A 280 -9.77 -3.05 -29.31
N VAL A 281 -8.97 -3.14 -28.25
CA VAL A 281 -8.94 -4.31 -27.36
C VAL A 281 -9.16 -3.77 -25.96
N LYS A 282 -10.35 -4.02 -25.39
CA LYS A 282 -10.59 -3.79 -23.97
C LYS A 282 -9.59 -4.64 -23.19
N PRO A 283 -8.77 -4.08 -22.28
CA PRO A 283 -7.96 -4.89 -21.39
C PRO A 283 -8.90 -5.69 -20.50
N LYS A 284 -8.77 -7.02 -20.53
CA LYS A 284 -9.43 -7.90 -19.57
C LYS A 284 -8.90 -7.56 -18.19
N SER A 285 -9.78 -7.14 -17.29
CA SER A 285 -9.42 -6.83 -15.90
C SER A 285 -9.05 -8.14 -15.21
N TRP A 286 -7.79 -8.26 -14.78
CA TRP A 286 -7.26 -9.46 -14.11
C TRP A 286 -7.86 -9.71 -12.71
N TYR A 287 -8.87 -8.93 -12.30
CA TYR A 287 -9.40 -8.88 -10.95
C TYR A 287 -10.91 -9.17 -10.87
N GLU A 288 -11.55 -9.63 -11.95
CA GLU A 288 -13.01 -9.80 -11.99
C GLU A 288 -13.55 -10.92 -11.07
N ASP A 289 -12.71 -11.84 -10.59
CA ASP A 289 -13.18 -13.03 -9.83
C ASP A 289 -12.89 -12.95 -8.31
N SER A 290 -12.62 -11.77 -7.76
CA SER A 290 -12.37 -11.62 -6.31
C SER A 290 -13.69 -11.53 -5.53
N GLN A 291 -14.21 -12.68 -5.10
CA GLN A 291 -15.26 -12.79 -4.07
C GLN A 291 -14.84 -12.05 -2.78
N ASP A 292 -15.82 -11.49 -2.08
CA ASP A 292 -15.64 -10.55 -0.96
C ASP A 292 -15.12 -11.23 0.33
N PRO A 293 -14.00 -10.79 0.93
CA PRO A 293 -13.54 -11.28 2.23
C PRO A 293 -14.52 -11.05 3.40
N TYR A 294 -15.49 -10.16 3.25
CA TYR A 294 -16.33 -9.69 4.35
C TYR A 294 -17.71 -10.37 4.45
N ASP A 295 -18.04 -11.29 3.55
CA ASP A 295 -19.26 -12.11 3.67
C ASP A 295 -19.28 -12.98 4.95
N ALA A 296 -18.14 -13.14 5.63
CA ALA A 296 -17.99 -13.93 6.86
C ALA A 296 -17.95 -13.10 8.16
N TYR A 297 -18.02 -11.77 8.09
CA TYR A 297 -18.12 -10.92 9.30
C TYR A 297 -19.57 -10.51 9.52
N ASP A 298 -20.21 -11.13 10.51
CA ASP A 298 -21.45 -10.60 11.07
C ASP A 298 -21.12 -9.33 11.87
N LEU A 299 -21.19 -8.18 11.20
CA LEU A 299 -20.89 -6.85 11.75
C LEU A 299 -21.95 -6.34 12.74
N HIS A 300 -22.83 -7.23 13.23
CA HIS A 300 -23.92 -6.95 14.17
C HIS A 300 -23.72 -7.53 15.57
N SER A 301 -22.52 -7.97 15.94
CA SER A 301 -22.25 -8.29 17.35
C SER A 301 -21.80 -7.03 18.10
N ASP A 302 -22.74 -6.53 18.91
CA ASP A 302 -22.72 -5.32 19.75
C ASP A 302 -21.41 -5.00 20.48
#